data_AF-A0A2E3QU37-F1
#
_entry.id   AF-A0A2E3QU37-F1
#
_cell.length_a   1.000
_cell.length_b   1.000
_cell.length_c   1.000
_cell.angle_alpha   90.00
_cell.angle_beta   90.00
_cell.angle_gamma   90.00
#
_symmetry.space_group_name_H-M   'P 1'
#
loop_
_entity.id
_entity.type
_entity.pdbx_description
1 polymer ?
#
loop_
_entity_poly.entity_id
_entity_poly.type
_entity_poly.pdbx_seq_one_letter_code
_entity_poly.pdbx_strand_id
1 'polypeptide(L)'
;MVRKQLYLTPAQDRALKERARREHRSEADLVRQAVDLLLDDGAKAQAAVDDLQRFVERVDAEHPVEPRASGEGRGWTRDELYDGRLSRWS
;
A
#
# COMPACT_ATOMS: atom_id res chain seq x y z
N MET A 1 18.51 -19.34 16.91
CA MET A 1 17.51 -19.65 15.86
C MET A 1 16.50 -20.63 16.40
N VAL A 2 15.22 -20.51 16.01
CA VAL A 2 14.15 -21.44 16.40
C VAL A 2 13.88 -22.41 15.25
N ARG A 3 13.90 -23.73 15.50
CA ARG A 3 13.60 -24.73 14.47
C ARG A 3 12.11 -24.74 14.16
N LYS A 4 11.77 -24.61 12.88
CA LYS A 4 10.40 -24.76 12.36
C LYS A 4 10.40 -25.81 11.25
N GLN A 5 9.26 -26.48 11.06
CA GLN A 5 9.03 -27.38 9.93
C GLN A 5 8.02 -26.70 8.99
N LEU A 6 8.25 -26.81 7.68
CA LEU A 6 7.43 -26.20 6.64
C LEU A 6 7.03 -27.28 5.64
N TYR A 7 5.79 -27.22 5.15
CA TYR A 7 5.37 -28.01 4.01
C TYR A 7 5.64 -27.22 2.73
N LEU A 8 6.39 -27.81 1.83
CA LEU A 8 6.67 -27.27 0.50
C LEU A 8 6.09 -28.20 -0.55
N THR A 9 5.58 -27.63 -1.64
CA THR A 9 5.25 -28.45 -2.82
C THR A 9 6.52 -29.01 -3.43
N PRO A 10 6.45 -30.13 -4.18
CA PRO A 10 7.63 -30.67 -4.87
C PRO A 10 8.30 -29.68 -5.82
N ALA A 11 7.54 -28.76 -6.42
CA ALA A 11 8.08 -27.71 -7.27
C ALA A 11 8.87 -26.66 -6.47
N GLN A 12 8.37 -26.26 -5.31
CA GLN A 12 9.05 -25.31 -4.41
C GLN A 12 10.34 -25.88 -3.85
N ASP A 13 10.34 -27.16 -3.43
CA ASP A 13 11.55 -27.85 -2.94
C ASP A 13 12.66 -27.87 -4.00
N ARG A 14 12.31 -28.24 -5.25
CA ARG A 14 13.26 -28.21 -6.37
C ARG A 14 13.83 -26.83 -6.62
N ALA A 15 12.96 -25.81 -6.71
CA ALA A 15 13.38 -24.44 -6.96
C ALA A 15 14.27 -23.90 -5.83
N LEU A 16 13.99 -24.23 -4.57
CA LEU A 16 14.79 -23.83 -3.42
C LEU A 16 16.18 -24.46 -3.48
N LYS A 17 16.28 -25.76 -3.77
CA LYS A 17 17.55 -26.49 -3.92
C LYS A 17 18.40 -25.96 -5.06
N GLU A 18 17.79 -25.74 -6.22
CA GLU A 18 18.46 -25.18 -7.39
C GLU A 18 19.04 -23.80 -7.09
N ARG A 19 18.25 -22.94 -6.43
CA ARG A 19 18.67 -21.59 -6.04
C ARG A 19 19.79 -21.63 -4.99
N ALA A 20 19.68 -22.48 -3.98
CA ALA A 20 20.69 -22.66 -2.95
C ALA A 20 22.05 -23.06 -3.54
N ARG A 21 22.04 -24.03 -4.48
CA ARG A 21 23.24 -24.45 -5.21
C ARG A 21 23.83 -23.33 -6.05
N ARG A 22 23.00 -22.64 -6.84
CA ARG A 22 23.43 -21.55 -7.73
C ARG A 22 24.04 -20.39 -6.95
N GLU A 23 23.51 -20.07 -5.77
CA GLU A 23 23.97 -18.95 -4.94
C GLU A 23 25.04 -19.34 -3.92
N HIS A 24 25.44 -20.61 -3.85
CA HIS A 24 26.36 -21.14 -2.84
C HIS A 24 25.93 -20.83 -1.39
N ARG A 25 24.63 -20.90 -1.14
CA ARG A 25 24.01 -20.61 0.17
C ARG A 25 23.21 -21.81 0.66
N SER A 26 22.94 -21.85 1.97
CA SER A 26 22.06 -22.88 2.52
C SER A 26 20.60 -22.59 2.16
N GLU A 27 19.78 -23.65 2.03
CA GLU A 27 18.34 -23.51 1.85
C GLU A 27 17.70 -22.71 3.01
N ALA A 28 18.20 -22.92 4.24
CA ALA A 28 17.74 -22.20 5.42
C ALA A 28 18.01 -20.69 5.33
N ASP A 29 19.15 -20.27 4.77
CA ASP A 29 19.46 -18.85 4.59
C ASP A 29 18.55 -18.17 3.58
N LEU A 30 18.16 -18.90 2.52
CA LEU A 30 17.22 -18.40 1.52
C LEU A 30 15.81 -18.28 2.10
N VAL A 31 15.35 -19.29 2.84
CA VAL A 31 14.05 -19.27 3.51
C VAL A 31 14.00 -18.12 4.52
N ARG A 32 15.04 -17.94 5.33
CA ARG A 32 15.13 -16.83 6.27
C ARG A 32 15.06 -15.48 5.56
N GLN A 33 15.88 -15.27 4.53
CA GLN A 33 15.83 -14.02 3.75
C GLN A 33 14.45 -13.76 3.14
N ALA A 34 13.78 -14.79 2.63
CA ALA A 34 12.43 -14.64 2.08
C ALA A 34 11.41 -14.25 3.17
N VAL A 35 11.53 -14.80 4.37
CA VAL A 35 10.70 -14.41 5.53
C VAL A 35 11.00 -12.98 5.94
N ASP A 36 12.27 -12.59 6.04
CA ASP A 36 12.68 -11.22 6.38
C ASP A 36 12.09 -10.20 5.38
N LEU A 37 12.21 -10.47 4.07
CA LEU A 37 11.65 -9.62 3.02
C LEU A 37 10.12 -9.52 3.10
N LEU A 38 9.42 -10.63 3.34
CA LEU A 38 7.97 -10.64 3.47
C LEU A 38 7.49 -9.80 4.67
N LEU A 39 8.19 -9.90 5.80
CA LEU A 39 7.87 -9.15 7.01
C LEU A 39 8.19 -7.65 6.85
N ASP A 40 9.32 -7.32 6.22
CA ASP A 40 9.71 -5.94 5.94
C ASP A 40 8.74 -5.25 4.96
N ASP A 41 8.33 -5.94 3.91
CA ASP A 41 7.37 -5.38 2.95
C ASP A 41 5.99 -5.17 3.59
N GLY A 42 5.56 -6.08 4.46
CA GLY A 42 4.37 -5.89 5.29
C GLY A 42 4.48 -4.69 6.22
N ALA A 43 5.62 -4.51 6.88
CA ALA A 43 5.87 -3.37 7.75
C ALA A 43 5.87 -2.03 6.99
N LYS A 44 6.47 -1.98 5.80
CA LYS A 44 6.47 -0.78 4.94
C LYS A 44 5.06 -0.46 4.45
N ALA A 45 4.29 -1.46 4.03
CA ALA A 45 2.91 -1.27 3.60
C ALA A 45 2.05 -0.71 4.74
N GLN A 46 2.20 -1.27 5.95
CA GLN A 46 1.49 -0.77 7.13
C GLN A 46 1.92 0.67 7.49
N ALA A 47 3.22 0.97 7.47
CA ALA A 47 3.71 2.32 7.72
C ALA A 47 3.13 3.35 6.74
N ALA A 48 3.02 2.99 5.46
CA ALA A 48 2.40 3.85 4.44
C ALA A 48 0.90 4.11 4.72
N VAL A 49 0.17 3.10 5.20
CA VAL A 49 -1.23 3.25 5.63
C VAL A 49 -1.32 4.18 6.84
N ASP A 50 -0.48 3.98 7.83
CA ASP A 50 -0.46 4.81 9.04
C ASP A 50 -0.12 6.27 8.71
N ASP A 51 0.85 6.50 7.82
CA ASP A 51 1.24 7.85 7.39
C ASP A 51 0.11 8.56 6.61
N LEU A 52 -0.59 7.83 5.74
CA LEU A 52 -1.77 8.35 5.07
C LEU A 52 -2.86 8.71 6.08
N GLN A 53 -3.09 7.85 7.07
CA GLN A 53 -4.10 8.11 8.10
C GLN A 53 -3.74 9.36 8.92
N ARG A 54 -2.48 9.50 9.37
CA ARG A 54 -1.99 10.71 10.06
C ARG A 54 -2.11 11.95 9.19
N PHE A 55 -1.88 11.82 7.89
CA PHE A 55 -2.08 12.93 6.94
C PHE A 55 -3.55 13.35 6.90
N VAL A 56 -4.47 12.41 6.77
CA VAL A 56 -5.93 12.67 6.76
C VAL A 56 -6.36 13.32 8.07
N GLU A 57 -5.97 12.76 9.22
CA GLU A 57 -6.29 13.31 10.54
C GLU A 57 -5.76 14.74 10.72
N ARG A 58 -4.55 15.03 10.23
CA ARG A 58 -4.00 16.39 10.25
C ARG A 58 -4.79 17.34 9.36
N VAL A 59 -5.12 16.93 8.14
CA VAL A 59 -5.91 17.75 7.20
C VAL A 59 -7.30 18.04 7.78
N ASP A 60 -7.96 17.04 8.37
CA ASP A 60 -9.26 17.21 9.02
C ASP A 60 -9.17 18.14 10.24
N ALA A 61 -8.06 18.10 10.99
CA ALA A 61 -7.84 19.00 12.12
C ALA A 61 -7.52 20.45 11.70
N GLU A 62 -6.73 20.64 10.65
CA GLU A 62 -6.36 21.96 10.09
C GLU A 62 -7.50 22.59 9.28
N HIS A 63 -8.30 21.76 8.64
CA HIS A 63 -9.44 22.13 7.82
C HIS A 63 -10.67 21.34 8.27
N PRO A 64 -11.24 21.65 9.46
CA PRO A 64 -12.45 21.01 9.92
C PRO A 64 -13.54 21.29 8.89
N VAL A 65 -13.87 20.28 8.10
CA VAL A 65 -14.98 20.35 7.16
C VAL A 65 -16.22 20.31 8.02
N GLU A 66 -16.90 21.44 8.16
CA GLU A 66 -18.23 21.41 8.76
C GLU A 66 -19.08 20.40 7.96
N PRO A 67 -19.80 19.48 8.64
CA PRO A 67 -20.73 18.61 7.96
C PRO A 67 -21.60 19.51 7.10
N ARG A 68 -21.51 19.40 5.77
CA ARG A 68 -22.42 20.15 4.90
C ARG A 68 -23.80 19.78 5.37
N ALA A 69 -24.53 20.75 5.93
CA ALA A 69 -25.93 20.59 6.24
C ALA A 69 -26.54 19.97 4.99
N SER A 70 -27.04 18.74 5.12
CA SER A 70 -27.74 18.04 4.06
C SER A 70 -29.02 18.83 3.79
N GLY A 71 -28.93 19.87 2.98
CA GLY A 71 -29.97 20.90 2.89
C GLY A 71 -29.83 21.84 1.69
N GLU A 72 -28.63 22.11 1.18
CA GLU A 72 -28.46 22.84 -0.07
C GLU A 72 -27.54 22.05 -1.00
N GLY A 73 -28.14 21.41 -2.01
CA GLY A 73 -27.42 20.80 -3.11
C GLY A 73 -26.45 21.79 -3.74
N ARG A 74 -25.46 21.29 -4.49
CA ARG A 74 -24.50 22.16 -5.20
C ARG A 74 -25.26 23.27 -5.92
N GLY A 75 -25.04 24.53 -5.53
CA GLY A 75 -25.67 25.71 -6.14
C GLY A 75 -25.15 26.03 -7.55
N TRP A 76 -24.39 25.10 -8.13
CA TRP A 76 -23.88 25.17 -9.48
C TRP A 76 -24.16 23.84 -10.18
N THR A 77 -24.54 23.92 -11.45
CA THR A 77 -24.58 22.75 -12.31
C THR A 77 -23.20 22.52 -12.93
N ARG A 78 -22.93 21.27 -13.32
CA ARG A 78 -21.65 20.94 -13.97
C ARG A 78 -21.44 21.77 -15.23
N ASP A 79 -22.51 22.05 -15.96
CA ASP A 79 -22.46 22.78 -17.23
C ASP A 79 -22.09 24.26 -17.03
N GLU A 80 -22.60 24.91 -15.98
CA GLU A 80 -22.21 26.28 -15.58
C GLU A 80 -20.70 26.42 -15.31
N LEU A 81 -20.06 25.37 -14.76
CA LEU A 81 -18.61 25.38 -14.55
C LEU A 81 -17.81 25.28 -15.84
N TYR A 82 -18.33 24.58 -16.85
CA TYR A 82 -17.65 24.46 -18.15
C TYR A 82 -17.83 25.73 -18.99
N ASP A 83 -19.02 26.34 -18.97
CA ASP A 83 -19.29 27.60 -19.68
C ASP A 83 -18.46 28.77 -19.13
N GLY A 84 -18.31 28.85 -17.80
CA GLY A 84 -17.45 29.84 -17.15
C GLY A 84 -15.94 29.65 -17.44
N ARG A 85 -15.52 28.44 -17.84
CA ARG A 85 -14.12 28.14 -18.18
C ARG A 85 -13.81 28.43 -19.65
N LEU A 86 -14.76 28.16 -20.55
CA LEU A 86 -14.62 28.38 -22.00
C LEU A 86 -14.66 29.87 -22.37
N SER A 87 -15.44 30.67 -21.64
CA SER A 87 -15.53 32.13 -21.85
C SER A 87 -14.29 32.93 -21.43
N ARG A 88 -13.34 32.33 -20.71
CA ARG A 88 -12.05 32.98 -20.34
C ARG A 88 -11.00 32.96 -21.44
N TRP A 89 -11.23 32.21 -22.52
CA TRP A 89 -10.28 32.01 -23.62
C TRP A 89 -10.89 32.29 -25.00
N SER A 90 -12.04 32.97 -25.04
CA SER A 90 -12.64 33.57 -26.24
C SER A 90 -12.37 35.07 -26.27
#